data_AF-A0A2G5F1Z2-F1
#
_entry.id   AF-A0A2G5F1Z2-F1
#
_cell.length_a   1.000
_cell.length_b   1.000
_cell.length_c   1.000
_cell.angle_alpha   90.00
_cell.angle_beta   90.00
_cell.angle_gamma   90.00
#
_symmetry.space_group_name_H-M   'P 1'
#
loop_
_entity.id
_entity.type
_entity.pdbx_description
1 polymer ?
#
loop_
_entity_poly.entity_id
_entity_poly.type
_entity_poly.pdbx_seq_one_letter_code
_entity_poly.pdbx_strand_id
1 'polypeptide(L)'
;MEISSVSVDVNGKSNNRFPLSLYFKLANQLIKQAKVFRDERNIIDLCTILERYCRLVSKIPQHSSYSTYSVQEKLHHNKVHQELTTELENLKSQLSHGFRTQKDQEVYNERKVENGGAEETKIQSSTINVNCVTQSSPFPVLTFIQSVPEAVQLSHIAASDSGDGQSQSSCQDVHISVRLMEDFLELARDNTNKDLETCGVLGAFLKNGIFYITTLIIPKQETTSSSCQALNEEEIYAVQSEHSLFPLGWIHTHPSQSCFMSSIDLHTQYCYQLMLPEAVAIVMAPTDSTRNYGIFRLSDPGGTTVLKECQERGFHPHKEPSDGSPIYEDCSNVYVNPNLRFEIFDLR
;
A
#
# COMPACT_ATOMS: atom_id res chain seq x y z
N MET A 1 -11.09 -20.26 -39.84
CA MET A 1 -10.90 -18.79 -39.93
C MET A 1 -11.73 -18.19 -38.82
N GLU A 2 -11.21 -18.18 -37.60
CA GLU A 2 -10.39 -17.09 -37.04
C GLU A 2 -11.09 -15.74 -37.16
N ILE A 3 -11.62 -15.24 -36.05
CA ILE A 3 -11.43 -13.85 -35.65
C ILE A 3 -11.21 -13.84 -34.13
N SER A 4 -9.95 -13.62 -33.76
CA SER A 4 -9.47 -13.30 -32.43
C SER A 4 -9.94 -11.89 -32.04
N SER A 5 -10.50 -11.73 -30.84
CA SER A 5 -10.65 -10.42 -30.21
C SER A 5 -9.82 -10.40 -28.92
N VAL A 6 -8.52 -10.22 -29.11
CA VAL A 6 -7.57 -9.86 -28.07
C VAL A 6 -7.80 -8.38 -27.77
N SER A 7 -8.18 -8.04 -26.54
CA SER A 7 -8.15 -6.65 -26.06
C SER A 7 -6.69 -6.28 -25.80
N VAL A 8 -6.07 -5.64 -26.80
CA VAL A 8 -4.67 -5.18 -26.79
C VAL A 8 -4.63 -3.76 -26.23
N ASP A 9 -3.78 -3.55 -25.22
CA ASP A 9 -3.46 -2.22 -24.69
C ASP A 9 -2.65 -1.41 -25.73
N VAL A 10 -2.85 -0.09 -25.82
CA VAL A 10 -2.46 0.80 -26.95
C VAL A 10 -0.93 0.90 -27.20
N ASN A 11 -0.10 0.19 -26.44
CA ASN A 11 1.35 0.13 -26.67
C ASN A 11 1.95 -1.26 -26.92
N GLY A 12 1.14 -2.31 -27.09
CA GLY A 12 1.60 -3.57 -27.72
C GLY A 12 2.86 -4.24 -27.12
N LYS A 13 3.26 -3.88 -25.89
CA LYS A 13 4.36 -4.52 -25.17
C LYS A 13 3.75 -5.33 -24.04
N SER A 14 3.97 -6.64 -24.09
CA SER A 14 3.86 -7.53 -22.94
C SER A 14 4.52 -6.87 -21.72
N ASN A 15 3.84 -6.89 -20.57
CA ASN A 15 4.27 -6.15 -19.40
C ASN A 15 5.48 -6.82 -18.75
N ASN A 16 6.66 -6.47 -19.26
CA ASN A 16 7.95 -7.09 -18.97
C ASN A 16 8.85 -6.18 -18.14
N ARG A 17 8.24 -5.28 -17.37
CA ARG A 17 8.98 -4.28 -16.60
C ARG A 17 9.93 -4.91 -15.58
N PHE A 18 9.58 -6.10 -15.09
CA PHE A 18 10.35 -6.88 -14.12
C PHE A 18 10.40 -8.35 -14.54
N PRO A 19 11.37 -9.12 -14.03
CA PRO A 19 11.39 -10.57 -14.20
C PRO A 19 10.09 -11.22 -13.69
N LEU A 20 9.59 -12.22 -14.42
CA LEU A 20 8.38 -12.95 -14.05
C LEU A 20 8.44 -13.57 -12.65
N SER A 21 9.63 -14.01 -12.23
CA SER A 21 9.89 -14.55 -10.89
C SER A 21 9.48 -13.58 -9.77
N LEU A 22 9.60 -12.27 -10.01
CA LEU A 22 9.24 -11.24 -9.03
C LEU A 22 7.72 -11.14 -8.81
N TYR A 23 6.92 -11.33 -9.85
CA TYR A 23 5.45 -11.37 -9.72
C TYR A 23 4.99 -12.57 -8.88
N PHE A 24 5.60 -13.74 -9.08
CA PHE A 24 5.32 -14.93 -8.26
C PHE A 24 5.79 -14.76 -6.81
N LYS A 25 6.95 -14.13 -6.58
CA LYS A 25 7.42 -13.73 -5.24
C LYS A 25 6.36 -12.85 -4.54
N LEU A 26 5.86 -11.80 -5.20
CA LEU A 26 4.81 -10.95 -4.64
C LEU A 26 3.52 -11.74 -4.33
N ALA A 27 3.09 -12.62 -5.23
CA ALA A 27 1.94 -13.48 -5.00
C ALA A 27 2.11 -14.33 -3.73
N ASN A 28 3.30 -14.88 -3.50
CA ASN A 28 3.63 -15.64 -2.30
C ASN A 28 3.62 -14.78 -1.03
N GLN A 29 4.05 -13.52 -1.10
CA GLN A 29 3.97 -12.60 0.04
C GLN A 29 2.52 -12.26 0.39
N LEU A 30 1.66 -12.01 -0.60
CA LEU A 30 0.22 -11.79 -0.37
C LEU A 30 -0.43 -13.01 0.30
N ILE A 31 -0.04 -14.23 -0.08
CA ILE A 31 -0.50 -15.46 0.58
C ILE A 31 -0.06 -15.51 2.05
N LYS A 32 1.21 -15.17 2.34
CA LYS A 32 1.73 -15.10 3.71
C LYS A 32 0.97 -14.08 4.55
N GLN A 33 0.71 -12.90 4.00
CA GLN A 33 -0.08 -11.85 4.67
C GLN A 33 -1.54 -12.27 4.88
N ALA A 34 -2.16 -12.93 3.90
CA ALA A 34 -3.50 -13.50 4.05
C ALA A 34 -3.57 -14.50 5.21
N LYS A 35 -2.52 -15.31 5.41
CA LYS A 35 -2.45 -16.19 6.58
C LYS A 35 -2.47 -15.40 7.89
N VAL A 36 -1.70 -14.32 8.00
CA VAL A 36 -1.71 -13.46 9.19
C VAL A 36 -3.10 -12.90 9.46
N PHE A 37 -3.79 -12.37 8.45
CA PHE A 37 -5.15 -11.84 8.65
C PHE A 37 -6.19 -12.93 8.98
N ARG A 38 -6.01 -14.17 8.49
CA ARG A 38 -6.83 -15.32 8.94
C ARG A 38 -6.60 -15.60 10.42
N ASP A 39 -5.34 -15.64 10.85
CA ASP A 39 -4.96 -15.94 12.23
C ASP A 39 -5.49 -14.84 13.19
N GLU A 40 -5.46 -13.58 12.76
CA GLU A 40 -6.02 -12.41 13.45
C GLU A 40 -7.55 -12.33 13.39
N ARG A 41 -8.21 -13.21 12.61
CA ARG A 41 -9.65 -13.16 12.30
C ARG A 41 -10.12 -11.82 11.73
N ASN A 42 -9.23 -11.11 11.04
CA ASN A 42 -9.53 -9.85 10.38
C ASN A 42 -10.04 -10.12 8.96
N ILE A 43 -11.36 -10.29 8.85
CA ILE A 43 -12.02 -10.70 7.60
C ILE A 43 -11.97 -9.60 6.54
N ILE A 44 -11.96 -8.32 6.93
CA ILE A 44 -11.94 -7.19 6.01
C ILE A 44 -10.60 -7.14 5.29
N ASP A 45 -9.49 -7.11 6.04
CA ASP A 45 -8.15 -7.07 5.46
C ASP A 45 -7.80 -8.38 4.74
N LEU A 46 -8.32 -9.52 5.23
CA LEU A 46 -8.25 -10.78 4.51
C LEU A 46 -8.92 -10.69 3.12
N CYS A 47 -10.13 -10.14 3.02
CA CYS A 47 -10.79 -9.95 1.72
C CYS A 47 -9.95 -9.05 0.81
N THR A 48 -9.46 -7.93 1.33
CA THR A 48 -8.63 -6.97 0.58
C THR A 48 -7.37 -7.62 0.03
N ILE A 49 -6.65 -8.40 0.85
CA ILE A 49 -5.39 -9.02 0.41
C ILE A 49 -5.63 -10.17 -0.59
N LEU A 50 -6.72 -10.94 -0.42
CA LEU A 50 -7.10 -11.99 -1.37
C LEU A 50 -7.51 -11.40 -2.72
N GLU A 51 -8.23 -10.29 -2.74
CA GLU A 51 -8.55 -9.59 -3.99
C GLU A 51 -7.30 -9.11 -4.73
N ARG A 52 -6.33 -8.56 -4.00
CA ARG A 52 -5.05 -8.13 -4.58
C ARG A 52 -4.30 -9.33 -5.16
N TYR A 53 -4.28 -10.46 -4.45
CA TYR A 53 -3.69 -11.70 -4.95
C TYR A 53 -4.35 -12.17 -6.24
N CYS A 54 -5.69 -12.28 -6.26
CA CYS A 54 -6.41 -12.76 -7.42
C CYS A 54 -6.16 -11.85 -8.63
N ARG A 55 -6.21 -10.53 -8.45
CA ARG A 55 -5.90 -9.56 -9.50
C ARG A 55 -4.48 -9.72 -10.06
N LEU A 56 -3.48 -9.86 -9.20
CA LEU A 56 -2.09 -10.07 -9.61
C LEU A 56 -1.96 -11.35 -10.45
N VAL A 57 -2.46 -12.47 -9.94
CA VAL A 57 -2.31 -13.78 -10.59
C VAL A 57 -3.07 -13.85 -11.91
N SER A 58 -4.23 -13.21 -12.05
CA SER A 58 -4.95 -13.13 -13.33
C SER A 58 -4.17 -12.39 -14.42
N LYS A 59 -3.24 -11.50 -14.07
CA LYS A 59 -2.41 -10.76 -15.04
C LYS A 59 -1.09 -11.44 -15.38
N ILE A 60 -0.55 -12.30 -14.49
CA ILE A 60 0.72 -13.03 -14.69
C ILE A 60 0.82 -13.73 -16.07
N PRO A 61 -0.23 -14.40 -16.58
CA PRO A 61 -0.18 -15.05 -17.90
C PRO A 61 0.12 -14.13 -19.09
N GLN A 62 -0.03 -12.81 -18.93
CA GLN A 62 0.21 -11.81 -19.97
C GLN A 62 1.70 -11.41 -20.09
N HIS A 63 2.55 -11.90 -19.18
CA HIS A 63 3.99 -11.62 -19.19
C HIS A 63 4.71 -12.35 -20.33
N SER A 64 5.67 -11.72 -21.02
CA SER A 64 6.35 -12.32 -22.19
C SER A 64 7.03 -13.66 -21.89
N SER A 65 7.73 -13.74 -20.75
CA SER A 65 8.43 -14.93 -20.31
C SER A 65 7.49 -16.01 -19.74
N TYR A 66 6.17 -15.76 -19.68
CA TYR A 66 5.24 -16.70 -19.06
C TYR A 66 5.25 -18.05 -19.78
N SER A 67 5.24 -18.09 -21.11
CA SER A 67 5.22 -19.36 -21.86
C SER A 67 6.40 -20.27 -21.52
N THR A 68 7.61 -19.71 -21.35
CA THR A 68 8.85 -20.45 -21.10
C THR A 68 9.16 -20.66 -19.61
N TYR A 69 8.40 -20.05 -18.71
CA TYR A 69 8.61 -20.19 -17.25
C TYR A 69 8.25 -21.58 -16.72
N SER A 70 8.72 -21.89 -15.51
CA SER A 70 8.53 -23.20 -14.87
C SER A 70 7.08 -23.66 -14.87
N VAL A 71 6.85 -24.86 -15.42
CA VAL A 71 5.53 -25.51 -15.42
C VAL A 71 5.07 -25.80 -13.99
N GLN A 72 5.99 -26.16 -13.10
CA GLN A 72 5.69 -26.46 -11.70
C GLN A 72 5.17 -25.22 -10.96
N GLU A 73 5.81 -24.06 -11.13
CA GLU A 73 5.37 -22.81 -10.49
C GLU A 73 4.00 -22.36 -11.00
N LYS A 74 3.75 -22.48 -12.32
CA LYS A 74 2.43 -22.19 -12.90
C LYS A 74 1.34 -23.08 -12.32
N LEU A 75 1.58 -24.40 -12.26
CA LEU A 75 0.61 -25.36 -11.71
C LEU A 75 0.33 -25.08 -10.24
N HIS A 76 1.36 -24.77 -9.45
CA HIS A 76 1.21 -24.40 -8.05
C HIS A 76 0.30 -23.18 -7.89
N HIS A 77 0.61 -22.06 -8.55
CA HIS A 77 -0.18 -20.84 -8.43
C HIS A 77 -1.59 -20.96 -9.01
N ASN A 78 -1.80 -21.75 -10.07
CA ASN A 78 -3.14 -22.03 -10.60
C ASN A 78 -4.01 -22.76 -9.58
N LYS A 79 -3.46 -23.77 -8.89
CA LYS A 79 -4.16 -24.49 -7.84
C LYS A 79 -4.52 -23.56 -6.68
N VAL A 80 -3.53 -22.81 -6.18
CA VAL A 80 -3.74 -21.85 -5.08
C VAL A 80 -4.75 -20.76 -5.48
N HIS A 81 -4.72 -20.29 -6.73
CA HIS A 81 -5.67 -19.27 -7.20
C HIS A 81 -7.13 -19.77 -7.19
N GLN A 82 -7.38 -21.02 -7.55
CA GLN A 82 -8.71 -21.61 -7.44
C GLN A 82 -9.19 -21.64 -5.98
N GLU A 83 -8.34 -22.14 -5.07
CA GLU A 83 -8.63 -22.22 -3.64
C GLU A 83 -8.95 -20.83 -3.04
N LEU A 84 -8.10 -19.83 -3.31
CA LEU A 84 -8.26 -18.48 -2.77
C LEU A 84 -9.43 -17.72 -3.40
N THR A 85 -9.78 -17.99 -4.65
CA THR A 85 -10.97 -17.40 -5.28
C THR A 85 -12.25 -17.92 -4.63
N THR A 86 -12.35 -19.23 -4.41
CA THR A 86 -13.49 -19.83 -3.70
C THR A 86 -13.59 -19.32 -2.26
N GLU A 87 -12.46 -19.19 -1.55
CA GLU A 87 -12.44 -18.60 -0.22
C GLU A 87 -12.97 -17.15 -0.24
N LEU A 88 -12.47 -16.32 -1.15
CA LEU A 88 -12.89 -14.93 -1.29
C LEU A 88 -14.39 -14.80 -1.58
N GLU A 89 -14.94 -15.63 -2.47
CA GLU A 89 -16.38 -15.66 -2.77
C GLU A 89 -17.20 -16.04 -1.54
N ASN A 90 -16.75 -17.02 -0.76
CA ASN A 90 -17.41 -17.42 0.48
C ASN A 90 -17.36 -16.30 1.53
N LEU A 91 -16.21 -15.68 1.74
CA LEU A 91 -16.06 -14.56 2.66
C LEU A 91 -16.93 -13.36 2.27
N LYS A 92 -17.00 -13.02 0.97
CA LYS A 92 -17.90 -11.99 0.45
C LYS A 92 -19.37 -12.35 0.67
N SER A 93 -19.74 -13.61 0.48
CA SER A 93 -21.09 -14.09 0.77
C SER A 93 -21.43 -13.93 2.25
N GLN A 94 -20.51 -14.31 3.16
CA GLN A 94 -20.68 -14.14 4.60
C GLN A 94 -20.82 -12.68 5.01
N LEU A 95 -19.99 -11.79 4.48
CA LEU A 95 -20.10 -10.34 4.71
C LEU A 95 -21.47 -9.84 4.22
N SER A 96 -21.86 -10.18 2.99
CA SER A 96 -23.17 -9.77 2.45
C SER A 96 -24.35 -10.30 3.28
N HIS A 97 -24.26 -11.51 3.83
CA HIS A 97 -25.29 -12.10 4.70
C HIS A 97 -25.28 -11.53 6.12
N GLY A 98 -24.11 -11.16 6.66
CA GLY A 98 -23.95 -10.45 7.93
C GLY A 98 -24.54 -9.05 7.88
N PHE A 99 -24.30 -8.32 6.78
CA PHE A 99 -24.95 -7.04 6.51
C PHE A 99 -26.44 -7.19 6.24
N ARG A 100 -26.89 -8.30 5.62
CA ARG A 100 -28.31 -8.58 5.40
C ARG A 100 -29.04 -8.92 6.69
N THR A 101 -28.41 -9.65 7.62
CA THR A 101 -28.98 -9.95 8.94
C THR A 101 -28.99 -8.73 9.86
N GLN A 102 -28.00 -7.84 9.79
CA GLN A 102 -28.04 -6.52 10.44
C GLN A 102 -29.10 -5.61 9.82
N LYS A 103 -29.19 -5.53 8.49
CA LYS A 103 -30.29 -4.84 7.79
C LYS A 103 -31.64 -5.46 8.08
N ASP A 104 -31.77 -6.78 8.24
CA ASP A 104 -33.04 -7.42 8.58
C ASP A 104 -33.45 -7.16 10.04
N GLN A 105 -32.49 -6.98 10.95
CA GLN A 105 -32.73 -6.51 12.33
C GLN A 105 -33.07 -5.02 12.38
N GLU A 106 -32.39 -4.18 11.59
CA GLU A 106 -32.70 -2.76 11.44
C GLU A 106 -34.04 -2.57 10.73
N VAL A 107 -34.34 -3.30 9.65
CA VAL A 107 -35.63 -3.30 8.96
C VAL A 107 -36.75 -3.90 9.82
N TYR A 108 -36.46 -4.84 10.72
CA TYR A 108 -37.45 -5.27 11.75
C TYR A 108 -37.74 -4.15 12.76
N ASN A 109 -36.74 -3.33 13.09
CA ASN A 109 -36.89 -2.15 13.96
C ASN A 109 -37.51 -0.94 13.24
N GLU A 110 -37.23 -0.75 11.94
CA GLU A 110 -37.70 0.33 11.07
C GLU A 110 -39.09 0.05 10.49
N ARG A 111 -39.53 -1.21 10.33
CA ARG A 111 -40.94 -1.54 10.02
C ARG A 111 -41.91 -1.17 11.14
N LYS A 112 -41.39 -0.70 12.29
CA LYS A 112 -42.15 -0.04 13.35
C LYS A 112 -42.28 1.48 13.17
N VAL A 113 -41.62 2.07 12.16
CA VAL A 113 -41.56 3.52 11.88
C VAL A 113 -41.76 3.73 10.37
N GLU A 114 -43.01 3.59 9.95
CA GLU A 114 -43.71 4.15 8.78
C GLU A 114 -42.97 4.66 7.51
N ASN A 115 -43.42 4.11 6.37
CA ASN A 115 -43.93 4.78 5.15
C ASN A 115 -43.31 6.12 4.66
N GLY A 116 -42.69 6.09 3.47
CA GLY A 116 -42.53 7.24 2.56
C GLY A 116 -41.43 7.01 1.52
N GLY A 117 -41.69 7.20 0.22
CA GLY A 117 -40.86 6.66 -0.88
C GLY A 117 -40.14 7.64 -1.83
N ALA A 118 -39.38 7.03 -2.77
CA ALA A 118 -38.80 7.43 -4.07
C ALA A 118 -37.75 8.59 -4.08
N GLU A 119 -36.73 8.70 -4.95
CA GLU A 119 -36.43 8.13 -6.28
C GLU A 119 -34.92 8.29 -6.65
N GLU A 120 -34.42 7.52 -7.63
CA GLU A 120 -33.01 7.39 -8.07
C GLU A 120 -32.49 8.52 -9.01
N THR A 121 -31.17 8.72 -9.08
CA THR A 121 -30.54 9.29 -10.30
C THR A 121 -29.13 8.74 -10.56
N LYS A 122 -28.84 8.54 -11.84
CA LYS A 122 -27.77 7.73 -12.45
C LYS A 122 -26.68 8.65 -13.03
N ILE A 123 -25.40 8.41 -12.73
CA ILE A 123 -24.27 9.13 -13.38
C ILE A 123 -23.22 8.13 -13.91
N GLN A 124 -22.71 8.47 -15.08
CA GLN A 124 -22.05 7.65 -16.09
C GLN A 124 -20.52 7.74 -15.99
N SER A 125 -19.84 6.58 -15.93
CA SER A 125 -18.37 6.42 -15.82
C SER A 125 -17.61 6.80 -17.09
N SER A 126 -16.45 7.43 -16.94
CA SER A 126 -15.42 7.58 -17.98
C SER A 126 -14.05 7.19 -17.44
N THR A 127 -13.48 6.12 -18.02
CA THR A 127 -12.21 5.50 -17.63
C THR A 127 -10.99 6.37 -17.97
N ILE A 128 -10.15 6.67 -16.98
CA ILE A 128 -8.86 7.40 -17.17
C ILE A 128 -7.70 6.46 -16.83
N ASN A 129 -6.74 6.39 -17.75
CA ASN A 129 -5.57 5.52 -17.71
C ASN A 129 -4.40 6.26 -17.02
N VAL A 130 -3.89 5.72 -15.91
CA VAL A 130 -2.85 6.34 -15.07
C VAL A 130 -1.52 5.65 -15.34
N ASN A 131 -0.54 6.38 -15.88
CA ASN A 131 0.85 5.93 -15.98
C ASN A 131 1.77 7.05 -15.48
N CYS A 132 2.08 7.05 -14.18
CA CYS A 132 2.94 8.07 -13.56
C CYS A 132 4.18 7.48 -12.87
N VAL A 133 5.16 8.37 -12.77
CA VAL A 133 6.58 8.31 -12.41
C VAL A 133 6.99 7.24 -11.43
N THR A 134 7.96 6.45 -11.87
CA THR A 134 8.75 5.57 -11.02
C THR A 134 10.18 6.06 -10.97
N GLN A 135 10.49 6.90 -9.99
CA GLN A 135 11.86 7.17 -9.57
C GLN A 135 11.82 7.46 -8.07
N SER A 136 11.66 6.40 -7.25
CA SER A 136 11.90 6.39 -5.79
C SER A 136 11.21 5.26 -5.04
N SER A 137 10.26 4.51 -5.63
CA SER A 137 9.69 3.37 -4.92
C SER A 137 10.72 2.22 -4.84
N PRO A 138 10.98 1.63 -3.66
CA PRO A 138 11.72 0.38 -3.52
C PRO A 138 10.94 -0.84 -4.05
N PHE A 139 9.76 -0.64 -4.64
CA PHE A 139 9.00 -1.68 -5.33
C PHE A 139 8.17 -1.12 -6.51
N PRO A 140 8.78 -0.73 -7.64
CA PRO A 140 8.06 -0.30 -8.83
C PRO A 140 7.27 -1.44 -9.51
N VAL A 141 7.36 -2.68 -9.01
CA VAL A 141 6.45 -3.79 -9.34
C VAL A 141 5.04 -3.57 -8.79
N LEU A 142 4.91 -2.80 -7.69
CA LEU A 142 3.62 -2.53 -7.04
C LEU A 142 2.69 -1.67 -7.91
N THR A 143 3.24 -0.86 -8.81
CA THR A 143 2.47 -0.07 -9.80
C THR A 143 1.67 -0.96 -10.77
N PHE A 144 2.01 -2.24 -10.93
CA PHE A 144 1.31 -3.17 -11.83
C PHE A 144 -0.11 -3.53 -11.38
N ILE A 145 -0.39 -3.47 -10.07
CA ILE A 145 -1.72 -3.78 -9.52
C ILE A 145 -2.76 -2.75 -10.02
N GLN A 146 -2.31 -1.58 -10.49
CA GLN A 146 -3.16 -0.45 -10.89
C GLN A 146 -3.60 -0.43 -12.35
N SER A 147 -3.03 -1.22 -13.29
CA SER A 147 -3.52 -1.19 -14.69
C SER A 147 -4.87 -1.91 -14.83
N VAL A 148 -5.96 -1.28 -14.39
CA VAL A 148 -7.33 -1.82 -14.50
C VAL A 148 -8.28 -0.66 -14.83
N PRO A 149 -9.04 -0.77 -15.94
CA PRO A 149 -10.28 -0.02 -16.15
C PRO A 149 -11.30 -0.38 -15.07
N GLU A 150 -11.99 0.63 -14.52
CA GLU A 150 -13.05 0.52 -13.53
C GLU A 150 -14.04 -0.63 -13.77
N ALA A 151 -14.14 -1.54 -12.80
CA ALA A 151 -15.40 -2.15 -12.35
C ALA A 151 -15.13 -2.96 -11.07
N VAL A 152 -15.41 -2.34 -9.93
CA VAL A 152 -16.08 -2.86 -8.72
C VAL A 152 -15.80 -1.80 -7.65
N GLN A 153 -16.69 -0.80 -7.56
CA GLN A 153 -16.85 -0.06 -6.33
C GLN A 153 -17.38 -1.03 -5.28
N LEU A 154 -16.57 -1.32 -4.27
CA LEU A 154 -17.09 -1.65 -2.94
C LEU A 154 -17.04 -0.34 -2.15
N SER A 155 -18.23 0.25 -2.04
CA SER A 155 -18.60 1.47 -1.36
C SER A 155 -17.68 1.92 -0.21
N HIS A 156 -17.01 3.05 -0.41
CA HIS A 156 -17.02 4.09 0.61
C HIS A 156 -18.48 4.51 0.79
N ILE A 157 -19.04 4.23 1.96
CA ILE A 157 -20.40 4.65 2.30
C ILE A 157 -20.35 6.17 2.46
N ALA A 158 -20.98 6.87 1.51
CA ALA A 158 -21.53 8.19 1.79
C ALA A 158 -22.66 8.00 2.80
N ALA A 159 -22.39 8.33 4.06
CA ALA A 159 -23.43 8.44 5.07
C ALA A 159 -24.31 9.63 4.69
N SER A 160 -25.56 9.33 4.35
CA SER A 160 -26.65 10.30 4.39
C SER A 160 -26.76 10.87 5.81
N ASP A 161 -26.66 12.20 5.87
CA ASP A 161 -26.72 13.04 7.06
C ASP A 161 -27.94 12.73 7.95
N SER A 162 -27.69 12.12 9.11
CA SER A 162 -28.59 12.07 10.28
C SER A 162 -27.86 11.46 11.50
N GLY A 163 -27.23 12.30 12.31
CA GLY A 163 -26.99 12.05 13.74
C GLY A 163 -25.79 11.18 14.14
N ASP A 164 -24.70 11.86 14.51
CA ASP A 164 -23.63 11.48 15.46
C ASP A 164 -23.26 9.99 15.59
N GLY A 165 -22.30 9.57 14.76
CA GLY A 165 -21.64 8.27 14.83
C GLY A 165 -20.49 8.22 13.84
N GLN A 166 -19.29 8.66 14.26
CA GLN A 166 -18.07 8.59 13.47
C GLN A 166 -17.78 7.15 13.02
N SER A 167 -18.09 6.81 11.77
CA SER A 167 -17.47 5.67 11.09
C SER A 167 -16.23 6.16 10.33
N GLN A 168 -15.24 6.67 11.06
CA GLN A 168 -13.87 6.70 10.54
C GLN A 168 -13.42 5.25 10.43
N SER A 169 -12.94 4.83 9.26
CA SER A 169 -12.12 3.63 9.16
C SER A 169 -10.88 3.86 10.04
N SER A 170 -10.86 3.34 11.26
CA SER A 170 -9.76 3.55 12.19
C SER A 170 -8.51 2.85 11.64
N CYS A 171 -7.53 3.63 11.20
CA CYS A 171 -6.20 3.14 10.86
C CYS A 171 -5.64 2.35 12.05
N GLN A 172 -5.12 1.14 11.82
CA GLN A 172 -4.59 0.32 12.92
C GLN A 172 -3.41 1.01 13.60
N ASP A 173 -3.25 0.81 14.90
CA ASP A 173 -2.15 1.38 15.67
C ASP A 173 -0.80 0.80 15.20
N VAL A 174 0.22 1.66 15.14
CA VAL A 174 1.58 1.31 14.75
C VAL A 174 2.52 1.61 15.91
N HIS A 175 3.29 0.63 16.35
CA HIS A 175 4.32 0.81 17.37
C HIS A 175 5.71 0.80 16.74
N ILE A 176 6.53 1.79 17.10
CA ILE A 176 7.94 1.87 16.71
C ILE A 176 8.84 1.85 17.94
N SER A 177 10.06 1.34 17.79
CA SER A 177 11.05 1.38 18.88
C SER A 177 11.48 2.82 19.15
N VAL A 178 11.68 3.19 20.43
CA VAL A 178 12.32 4.47 20.81
C VAL A 178 13.69 4.67 20.16
N ARG A 179 14.38 3.57 19.82
CA ARG A 179 15.72 3.58 19.25
C ARG A 179 15.76 3.67 17.73
N LEU A 180 14.62 3.46 17.06
CA LEU A 180 14.57 3.33 15.59
C LEU A 180 15.21 4.51 14.87
N MET A 181 14.84 5.73 15.28
CA MET A 181 15.28 6.96 14.64
C MET A 181 16.76 7.29 14.93
N GLU A 182 17.23 7.06 16.16
CA GLU A 182 18.62 7.30 16.56
C GLU A 182 19.57 6.30 15.89
N ASP A 183 19.24 5.00 15.95
CA ASP A 183 20.04 3.95 15.33
C ASP A 183 20.09 4.14 13.80
N PHE A 184 18.98 4.57 13.16
CA PHE A 184 18.99 4.91 11.73
C PHE A 184 19.90 6.08 11.40
N LEU A 185 19.84 7.17 12.17
CA LEU A 185 20.75 8.32 11.99
C LEU A 185 22.22 7.92 12.17
N GLU A 186 22.51 6.99 13.09
CA GLU A 186 23.87 6.46 13.24
C GLU A 186 24.35 5.74 11.97
N LEU A 187 23.49 4.91 11.36
CA LEU A 187 23.79 4.19 10.11
C LEU A 187 23.92 5.13 8.89
N ALA A 188 23.20 6.25 8.91
CA ALA A 188 23.21 7.26 7.84
C ALA A 188 24.33 8.31 7.99
N ARG A 189 24.98 8.38 9.16
CA ARG A 189 25.91 9.46 9.56
C ARG A 189 26.93 9.86 8.50
N ASP A 190 27.58 8.89 7.86
CA ASP A 190 28.63 9.18 6.87
C ASP A 190 28.09 9.85 5.60
N ASN A 191 26.86 9.50 5.20
CA ASN A 191 26.17 10.15 4.08
C ASN A 191 25.63 11.51 4.50
N THR A 192 24.99 11.59 5.68
CA THR A 192 24.47 12.85 6.22
C THR A 192 25.56 13.91 6.36
N ASN A 193 26.76 13.54 6.82
CA ASN A 193 27.91 14.44 6.91
C ASN A 193 28.41 14.96 5.54
N LYS A 194 28.08 14.26 4.45
CA LYS A 194 28.41 14.63 3.07
C LYS A 194 27.24 15.30 2.35
N ASP A 195 26.19 15.67 3.07
CA ASP A 195 24.94 16.18 2.52
C ASP A 195 24.32 15.23 1.49
N LEU A 196 24.33 13.92 1.80
CA LEU A 196 23.71 12.87 1.00
C LEU A 196 22.58 12.22 1.79
N GLU A 197 21.44 12.01 1.14
CA GLU A 197 20.33 11.30 1.76
C GLU A 197 20.65 9.83 1.99
N THR A 198 19.96 9.20 2.93
CA THR A 198 19.96 7.75 3.11
C THR A 198 18.53 7.31 3.35
N CYS A 199 18.10 6.18 2.78
CA CYS A 199 16.82 5.54 3.08
C CYS A 199 16.97 4.16 3.71
N GLY A 200 15.93 3.76 4.43
CA GLY A 200 15.70 2.42 4.95
C GLY A 200 14.24 2.02 4.81
N VAL A 201 13.99 0.71 4.76
CA VAL A 201 12.65 0.11 4.63
C VAL A 201 12.21 -0.47 5.98
N LEU A 202 10.96 -0.23 6.36
CA LEU A 202 10.38 -0.66 7.62
C LEU A 202 9.55 -1.93 7.42
N GLY A 203 9.97 -3.00 8.11
CA GLY A 203 9.25 -4.27 8.20
C GLY A 203 8.51 -4.40 9.53
N ALA A 204 7.26 -4.86 9.48
CA ALA A 204 6.42 -4.99 10.66
C ALA A 204 5.75 -6.36 10.79
N PHE A 205 5.47 -6.76 12.03
CA PHE A 205 4.51 -7.83 12.31
C PHE A 205 3.16 -7.24 12.74
N LEU A 206 2.07 -7.94 12.43
CA LEU A 206 0.74 -7.63 12.93
C LEU A 206 0.40 -8.58 14.07
N LYS A 207 -0.11 -8.03 15.18
CA LYS A 207 -0.61 -8.85 16.30
C LYS A 207 -1.71 -8.12 17.04
N ASN A 208 -2.83 -8.80 17.24
CA ASN A 208 -4.03 -8.27 17.89
C ASN A 208 -4.48 -6.93 17.28
N GLY A 209 -4.46 -6.82 15.95
CA GLY A 209 -4.82 -5.60 15.24
C GLY A 209 -3.85 -4.42 15.39
N ILE A 210 -2.65 -4.64 15.92
CA ILE A 210 -1.61 -3.63 16.10
C ILE A 210 -0.37 -4.02 15.28
N PHE A 211 0.13 -3.09 14.48
CA PHE A 211 1.40 -3.25 13.78
C PHE A 211 2.57 -2.87 14.68
N TYR A 212 3.64 -3.63 14.60
CA TYR A 212 4.88 -3.37 15.32
C TYR A 212 6.03 -3.38 14.32
N ILE A 213 6.66 -2.23 14.11
CA ILE A 213 7.86 -2.12 13.28
C ILE A 213 9.01 -2.76 14.07
N THR A 214 9.43 -3.92 13.61
CA THR A 214 10.50 -4.73 14.23
C THR A 214 11.71 -4.89 13.35
N THR A 215 11.71 -4.35 12.15
CA THR A 215 12.81 -4.55 11.22
C THR A 215 13.09 -3.28 10.46
N LEU A 216 14.34 -2.84 10.49
CA LEU A 216 14.88 -1.79 9.65
C LEU A 216 15.84 -2.43 8.65
N ILE A 217 15.54 -2.29 7.36
CA ILE A 217 16.40 -2.78 6.28
C ILE A 217 17.09 -1.57 5.65
N ILE A 218 18.41 -1.51 5.65
CA ILE A 218 19.17 -0.51 4.90
C ILE A 218 19.57 -1.13 3.56
N PRO A 219 18.88 -0.81 2.46
CA PRO A 219 19.19 -1.39 1.17
C PRO A 219 20.47 -0.80 0.58
N LYS A 220 21.07 -1.52 -0.39
CA LYS A 220 21.93 -0.87 -1.39
C LYS A 220 21.16 0.30 -2.00
N GLN A 221 21.80 1.42 -2.22
CA GLN A 221 21.09 2.62 -2.67
C GLN A 221 21.98 3.57 -3.46
N GLU A 222 21.39 4.27 -4.43
CA GLU A 222 21.95 5.45 -5.06
C GLU A 222 21.44 6.69 -4.34
N THR A 223 22.33 7.63 -4.02
CA THR A 223 22.00 8.80 -3.21
C THR A 223 22.49 10.11 -3.83
N THR A 224 21.70 11.15 -3.65
CA THR A 224 22.04 12.55 -3.91
C THR A 224 21.72 13.38 -2.67
N SER A 225 21.92 14.70 -2.74
CA SER A 225 21.55 15.61 -1.65
C SER A 225 20.05 15.82 -1.48
N SER A 226 19.22 15.32 -2.41
CA SER A 226 17.76 15.54 -2.42
C SER A 226 16.96 14.29 -2.83
N SER A 227 17.60 13.13 -2.91
CA SER A 227 16.93 11.86 -3.19
C SER A 227 17.81 10.68 -2.80
N CYS A 228 17.16 9.59 -2.44
CA CYS A 228 17.78 8.28 -2.28
C CYS A 228 16.89 7.21 -2.91
N GLN A 229 17.50 6.29 -3.66
CA GLN A 229 16.82 5.22 -4.37
C GLN A 229 17.38 3.88 -3.91
N ALA A 230 16.52 3.06 -3.30
CA ALA A 230 16.86 1.67 -3.01
C ALA A 230 17.12 0.88 -4.29
N LEU A 231 18.12 0.02 -4.24
CA LEU A 231 18.52 -0.92 -5.27
C LEU A 231 18.29 -2.35 -4.78
N ASN A 232 18.34 -3.31 -5.71
CA ASN A 232 18.28 -4.75 -5.40
C ASN A 232 17.08 -5.14 -4.52
N GLU A 233 15.88 -4.76 -4.96
CA GLU A 233 14.62 -5.03 -4.26
C GLU A 233 14.39 -6.51 -3.94
N GLU A 234 15.01 -7.41 -4.70
CA GLU A 234 14.97 -8.84 -4.44
C GLU A 234 15.59 -9.21 -3.08
N GLU A 235 16.63 -8.50 -2.63
CA GLU A 235 17.25 -8.71 -1.32
C GLU A 235 16.34 -8.17 -0.20
N ILE A 236 15.73 -7.01 -0.40
CA ILE A 236 14.75 -6.43 0.53
C ILE A 236 13.55 -7.37 0.70
N TYR A 237 13.02 -7.86 -0.42
CA TYR A 237 11.94 -8.84 -0.45
C TYR A 237 12.35 -10.14 0.25
N ALA A 238 13.58 -10.62 0.06
CA ALA A 238 14.04 -11.86 0.69
C ALA A 238 13.96 -11.76 2.22
N VAL A 239 14.45 -10.66 2.80
CA VAL A 239 14.35 -10.40 4.25
C VAL A 239 12.88 -10.34 4.69
N GLN A 240 12.05 -9.54 4.02
CA GLN A 240 10.64 -9.42 4.39
C GLN A 240 9.89 -10.76 4.30
N SER A 241 10.15 -11.53 3.25
CA SER A 241 9.47 -12.80 3.02
C SER A 241 9.92 -13.87 4.01
N GLU A 242 11.22 -13.98 4.28
CA GLU A 242 11.78 -14.94 5.25
C GLU A 242 11.20 -14.70 6.64
N HIS A 243 11.09 -13.43 7.05
CA HIS A 243 10.58 -13.04 8.36
C HIS A 243 9.05 -12.80 8.39
N SER A 244 8.34 -13.04 7.27
CA SER A 244 6.89 -12.82 7.12
C SER A 244 6.43 -11.41 7.52
N LEU A 245 7.21 -10.40 7.15
CA LEU A 245 7.00 -8.99 7.49
C LEU A 245 6.08 -8.28 6.49
N PHE A 246 5.29 -7.36 7.01
CA PHE A 246 4.58 -6.35 6.22
C PHE A 246 5.52 -5.19 5.89
N PRO A 247 5.54 -4.69 4.64
CA PRO A 247 6.29 -3.49 4.26
C PRO A 247 5.53 -2.24 4.74
N LEU A 248 5.58 -1.95 6.04
CA LEU A 248 4.77 -0.90 6.69
C LEU A 248 5.31 0.54 6.45
N GLY A 249 6.40 0.71 5.73
CA GLY A 249 6.86 2.05 5.41
C GLY A 249 8.34 2.14 5.16
N TRP A 250 8.84 3.36 5.34
CA TRP A 250 10.21 3.72 5.06
C TRP A 250 10.65 4.90 5.92
N ILE A 251 11.96 5.06 6.05
CA ILE A 251 12.61 6.15 6.78
C ILE A 251 13.72 6.71 5.89
N HIS A 252 13.86 8.03 5.83
CA HIS A 252 14.97 8.67 5.14
C HIS A 252 15.48 9.92 5.86
N THR A 253 16.64 10.40 5.45
CA THR A 253 17.23 11.64 5.97
C THR A 253 17.04 12.80 5.00
N HIS A 254 16.74 13.97 5.54
CA HIS A 254 17.01 15.29 4.95
C HIS A 254 18.24 15.87 5.65
N PRO A 255 19.48 15.72 5.11
CA PRO A 255 20.69 16.11 5.82
C PRO A 255 20.77 17.60 6.15
N SER A 256 20.26 18.46 5.24
CA SER A 256 20.32 19.92 5.36
C SER A 256 18.96 20.60 5.21
N GLN A 257 17.96 19.90 4.68
CA GLN A 257 16.62 20.44 4.48
C GLN A 257 15.78 20.38 5.76
N SER A 258 14.69 21.15 5.79
CA SER A 258 13.70 21.07 6.87
C SER A 258 12.95 19.74 6.85
N CYS A 259 12.22 19.45 7.93
CA CYS A 259 11.38 18.27 8.02
C CYS A 259 10.04 18.44 7.27
N PHE A 260 9.93 17.89 6.06
CA PHE A 260 8.71 17.88 5.25
C PHE A 260 8.71 16.68 4.28
N MET A 261 7.58 16.41 3.61
CA MET A 261 7.51 15.43 2.51
C MET A 261 7.72 16.13 1.16
N SER A 262 8.79 15.79 0.45
CA SER A 262 9.07 16.27 -0.91
C SER A 262 8.11 15.67 -1.95
N SER A 263 8.09 16.21 -3.17
CA SER A 263 7.33 15.65 -4.30
C SER A 263 7.64 14.16 -4.53
N ILE A 264 8.92 13.78 -4.43
CA ILE A 264 9.37 12.39 -4.56
C ILE A 264 8.86 11.55 -3.40
N ASP A 265 8.90 12.09 -2.19
CA ASP A 265 8.46 11.39 -0.97
C ASP A 265 6.96 11.12 -1.02
N LEU A 266 6.16 12.08 -1.50
CA LEU A 266 4.71 11.93 -1.65
C LEU A 266 4.36 10.80 -2.62
N HIS A 267 5.04 10.72 -3.76
CA HIS A 267 4.85 9.63 -4.72
C HIS A 267 5.33 8.28 -4.18
N THR A 268 6.43 8.25 -3.43
CA THR A 268 6.89 7.04 -2.74
C THR A 268 5.86 6.56 -1.74
N GLN A 269 5.40 7.48 -0.89
CA GLN A 269 4.44 7.20 0.17
C GLN A 269 3.08 6.77 -0.37
N TYR A 270 2.62 7.36 -1.48
CA TYR A 270 1.43 6.90 -2.19
C TYR A 270 1.51 5.41 -2.54
N CYS A 271 2.65 4.95 -3.07
CA CYS A 271 2.84 3.54 -3.41
C CYS A 271 2.74 2.61 -2.18
N TYR A 272 3.27 3.05 -1.04
CA TYR A 272 3.18 2.33 0.22
C TYR A 272 1.75 2.30 0.77
N GLN A 273 1.07 3.45 0.84
CA GLN A 273 -0.29 3.55 1.40
C GLN A 273 -1.36 2.85 0.55
N LEU A 274 -1.15 2.75 -0.77
CA LEU A 274 -2.00 1.91 -1.63
C LEU A 274 -1.98 0.43 -1.22
N MET A 275 -0.85 -0.05 -0.73
CA MET A 275 -0.67 -1.44 -0.30
C MET A 275 -1.04 -1.63 1.17
N LEU A 276 -0.78 -0.66 2.02
CA LEU A 276 -1.10 -0.77 3.42
C LEU A 276 -1.53 0.61 3.92
N PRO A 277 -2.83 0.85 4.18
CA PRO A 277 -3.32 2.16 4.62
C PRO A 277 -2.61 2.74 5.85
N GLU A 278 -2.04 1.86 6.67
CA GLU A 278 -1.23 2.15 7.86
C GLU A 278 0.22 2.56 7.55
N ALA A 279 0.63 2.55 6.28
CA ALA A 279 2.04 2.77 5.95
C ALA A 279 2.50 4.18 6.32
N VAL A 280 3.75 4.28 6.80
CA VAL A 280 4.34 5.53 7.31
C VAL A 280 5.62 5.92 6.56
N ALA A 281 5.84 7.21 6.40
CA ALA A 281 7.11 7.80 5.98
C ALA A 281 7.74 8.55 7.15
N ILE A 282 8.95 8.16 7.56
CA ILE A 282 9.69 8.86 8.61
C ILE A 282 10.78 9.72 7.97
N VAL A 283 10.71 11.03 8.17
CA VAL A 283 11.74 11.98 7.72
C VAL A 283 12.61 12.35 8.90
N MET A 284 13.92 12.14 8.79
CA MET A 284 14.91 12.57 9.76
C MET A 284 15.61 13.84 9.26
N ALA A 285 15.42 14.97 9.93
CA ALA A 285 15.99 16.27 9.54
C ALA A 285 16.95 16.79 10.64
N PRO A 286 18.16 16.21 10.77
CA PRO A 286 19.04 16.46 11.91
C PRO A 286 19.51 17.92 12.06
N THR A 287 19.49 18.71 10.99
CA THR A 287 19.85 20.14 11.02
C THR A 287 18.66 21.07 11.23
N ASP A 288 17.43 20.57 11.18
CA ASP A 288 16.23 21.36 11.42
C ASP A 288 16.06 21.61 12.93
N SER A 289 16.40 22.84 13.35
CA SER A 289 16.30 23.26 14.75
C SER A 289 14.87 23.33 15.30
N THR A 290 13.85 23.31 14.43
CA THR A 290 12.44 23.40 14.82
C THR A 290 11.78 22.02 14.91
N ARG A 291 12.17 21.12 14.01
CA ARG A 291 11.56 19.79 13.88
C ARG A 291 12.57 18.81 13.32
N ASN A 292 13.27 18.10 14.21
CA ASN A 292 14.35 17.18 13.83
C ASN A 292 13.87 15.86 13.21
N TYR A 293 12.57 15.55 13.31
CA TYR A 293 11.95 14.45 12.57
C TYR A 293 10.44 14.64 12.39
N GLY A 294 9.87 13.87 11.48
CA GLY A 294 8.43 13.78 11.25
C GLY A 294 8.01 12.39 10.82
N ILE A 295 6.79 12.00 11.17
CA ILE A 295 6.20 10.70 10.83
C ILE A 295 4.92 10.99 10.09
N PHE A 296 4.92 10.76 8.78
CA PHE A 296 3.92 11.28 7.87
C PHE A 296 3.16 10.17 7.15
N ARG A 297 1.94 10.50 6.74
CA ARG A 297 1.10 9.76 5.80
C ARG A 297 0.43 10.75 4.85
N LEU A 298 0.04 10.30 3.66
CA LEU A 298 -0.90 11.04 2.83
C LEU A 298 -2.26 11.10 3.51
N SER A 299 -2.93 12.24 3.37
CA SER A 299 -4.34 12.34 3.72
C SER A 299 -5.16 11.48 2.77
N ASP A 300 -6.24 10.90 3.28
CA ASP A 300 -7.08 9.96 2.55
C ASP A 300 -8.55 10.35 2.74
N PRO A 301 -9.32 10.63 1.67
CA PRO A 301 -8.96 10.47 0.25
C PRO A 301 -8.23 11.66 -0.39
N GLY A 302 -8.09 12.80 0.29
CA GLY A 302 -7.62 14.05 -0.32
C GLY A 302 -6.27 13.93 -1.04
N GLY A 303 -5.21 13.66 -0.30
CA GLY A 303 -3.85 13.52 -0.83
C GLY A 303 -3.69 12.30 -1.73
N THR A 304 -4.24 11.15 -1.34
CA THR A 304 -4.17 9.92 -2.16
C THR A 304 -4.80 10.13 -3.54
N THR A 305 -5.89 10.89 -3.64
CA THR A 305 -6.55 11.23 -4.93
C THR A 305 -5.66 12.13 -5.80
N VAL A 306 -5.04 13.16 -5.21
CA VAL A 306 -4.12 14.06 -5.94
C VAL A 306 -2.95 13.26 -6.54
N LEU A 307 -2.33 12.38 -5.75
CA LEU A 307 -1.19 11.58 -6.22
C LEU A 307 -1.61 10.51 -7.24
N LYS A 308 -2.82 9.94 -7.11
CA LYS A 308 -3.38 8.98 -8.07
C LYS A 308 -3.56 9.58 -9.45
N GLU A 309 -3.97 10.84 -9.54
CA GLU A 309 -4.27 11.53 -10.80
C GLU A 309 -3.04 12.19 -11.44
N CYS A 310 -2.00 12.46 -10.64
CA CYS A 310 -0.77 13.08 -11.13
C CYS A 310 -0.12 12.27 -12.26
N GLN A 311 0.29 12.93 -13.34
CA GLN A 311 1.05 12.35 -14.48
C GLN A 311 2.39 13.08 -14.75
N GLU A 312 2.75 14.05 -13.90
CA GLU A 312 3.93 14.90 -14.09
C GLU A 312 5.22 14.14 -13.78
N ARG A 313 6.35 14.58 -14.37
CA ARG A 313 7.66 13.92 -14.23
C ARG A 313 8.70 14.84 -13.59
N GLY A 314 9.63 14.25 -12.85
CA GLY A 314 10.66 14.98 -12.11
C GLY A 314 10.09 15.65 -10.85
N PHE A 315 10.86 16.55 -10.25
CA PHE A 315 10.37 17.35 -9.12
C PHE A 315 9.34 18.37 -9.59
N HIS A 316 8.15 18.33 -9.02
CA HIS A 316 7.04 19.22 -9.37
C HIS A 316 6.13 19.48 -8.16
N PRO A 317 5.45 20.64 -8.09
CA PRO A 317 4.45 20.91 -7.06
C PRO A 317 3.14 20.16 -7.33
N HIS A 318 2.37 19.88 -6.27
CA HIS A 318 1.04 19.30 -6.38
C HIS A 318 -0.05 20.33 -6.08
N LYS A 319 -1.23 20.13 -6.67
CA LYS A 319 -2.43 20.93 -6.35
C LYS A 319 -2.93 20.59 -4.96
N GLU A 320 -3.58 21.55 -4.33
CA GLU A 320 -4.30 21.30 -3.08
C GLU A 320 -5.47 20.34 -3.31
N PRO A 321 -5.74 19.40 -2.39
CA PRO A 321 -6.94 18.58 -2.39
C PRO A 321 -8.23 19.41 -2.47
N SER A 322 -9.22 18.90 -3.20
CA SER A 322 -10.51 19.58 -3.42
C SER A 322 -11.37 19.71 -2.16
N ASP A 323 -11.11 18.88 -1.14
CA ASP A 323 -11.76 18.90 0.17
C ASP A 323 -11.11 19.89 1.15
N GLY A 324 -10.03 20.58 0.74
CA GLY A 324 -9.29 21.53 1.58
C GLY A 324 -8.38 20.89 2.63
N SER A 325 -8.26 19.55 2.63
CA SER A 325 -7.29 18.84 3.47
C SER A 325 -5.85 19.11 3.00
N PRO A 326 -4.83 18.99 3.87
CA PRO A 326 -3.44 19.00 3.42
C PRO A 326 -3.16 17.74 2.59
N ILE A 327 -2.19 17.79 1.67
CA ILE A 327 -1.83 16.62 0.84
C ILE A 327 -1.21 15.47 1.65
N TYR A 328 -0.57 15.79 2.77
CA TYR A 328 -0.07 14.83 3.76
C TYR A 328 -0.25 15.41 5.16
N GLU A 329 -0.21 14.53 6.15
CA GLU A 329 -0.45 14.84 7.56
C GLU A 329 0.47 14.01 8.45
N ASP A 330 0.57 14.42 9.71
CA ASP A 330 1.24 13.67 10.76
C ASP A 330 0.45 12.41 11.12
N CYS A 331 1.14 11.28 11.33
CA CYS A 331 0.50 10.04 11.78
C CYS A 331 0.04 10.17 13.24
N SER A 332 -1.28 10.13 13.47
CA SER A 332 -1.88 10.16 14.81
C SER A 332 -1.89 8.80 15.51
N ASN A 333 -1.72 7.71 14.76
CA ASN A 333 -1.79 6.32 15.20
C ASN A 333 -0.42 5.65 15.38
N VAL A 334 0.66 6.44 15.54
CA VAL A 334 2.03 5.92 15.75
C VAL A 334 2.48 6.15 17.19
N TYR A 335 2.85 5.07 17.87
CA TYR A 335 3.25 5.06 19.27
C TYR A 335 4.71 4.63 19.42
N VAL A 336 5.48 5.47 20.10
CA VAL A 336 6.87 5.18 20.45
C VAL A 336 6.89 4.24 21.67
N ASN A 337 7.50 3.06 21.51
CA ASN A 337 7.51 2.01 22.53
C ASN A 337 8.95 1.71 23.03
N PRO A 338 9.26 1.97 24.31
CA PRO A 338 10.60 1.73 24.88
C PRO A 338 10.95 0.26 25.03
N ASN A 339 9.95 -0.63 25.03
CA ASN A 339 10.14 -2.07 25.18
C ASN A 339 10.17 -2.80 23.84
N LEU A 340 9.85 -2.12 22.73
CA LEU A 340 9.90 -2.71 21.40
C LEU A 340 11.36 -2.78 20.93
N ARG A 341 11.84 -4.00 20.75
CA ARG A 341 13.11 -4.28 20.09
C ARG A 341 12.87 -4.41 18.59
N PHE A 342 13.88 -4.05 17.82
CA PHE A 342 13.87 -4.22 16.38
C PHE A 342 15.25 -4.71 15.91
N GLU A 343 15.27 -5.33 14.74
CA GLU A 343 16.47 -5.86 14.08
C GLU A 343 16.86 -4.96 12.91
N ILE A 344 18.16 -4.85 12.66
CA ILE A 344 18.71 -4.07 11.55
C ILE A 344 19.36 -5.04 10.55
N PHE A 345 18.95 -4.94 9.29
CA PHE A 345 19.57 -5.65 8.17
C PHE A 345 20.22 -4.63 7.26
N ASP A 346 21.55 -4.49 7.36
CA ASP A 346 22.33 -3.61 6.48
C ASP A 346 22.83 -4.39 5.26
N LEU A 347 22.33 -4.04 4.07
CA LEU A 347 22.57 -4.75 2.80
C LEU A 347 23.52 -4.00 1.85
N ARG A 348 24.08 -2.87 2.29
CA ARG A 348 24.88 -1.93 1.48
C ARG A 348 26.15 -2.55 0.91
#